data_AF-A0A8D8UP54-F1
#
_entry.id   AF-A0A8D8UP54-F1
#
_cell.length_a   1.000
_cell.length_b   1.000
_cell.length_c   1.000
_cell.angle_alpha   90.00
_cell.angle_beta   90.00
_cell.angle_gamma   90.00
#
_symmetry.space_group_name_H-M   'P 1'
#
loop_
_entity.id
_entity.type
_entity.pdbx_description
1 polymer ?
#
loop_
_entity_poly.entity_id
_entity_poly.type
_entity_poly.pdbx_seq_one_letter_code
_entity_poly.pdbx_strand_id
1 'polypeptide(L)'
;MISTEDLIPTLSSRLRAQPASVQVVEFKAHKSKKKRLNSGSQSDAGDTGAGPQQDGGKKKVEEVDMKKARYEIMKFGMKKMSGGDKERTKEMIAVELGAKPDKNKFINYKTLQQERQRDKLQEREEKKLFEINRKTIGKKSVRKINRNDTVKKKMFKKRNKGGGSGGIIGKYGKPTLSVPKQKK
;
A
#
# COMPACT_ATOMS: atom_id res chain seq x y z
N MET A 1 -0.11 29.52 -70.24
CA MET A 1 0.43 28.57 -69.25
C MET A 1 1.29 29.38 -68.30
N ILE A 2 1.07 29.29 -66.99
CA ILE A 2 1.82 30.09 -66.00
C ILE A 2 3.14 29.36 -65.71
N SER A 3 4.26 30.03 -65.93
CA SER A 3 5.60 29.50 -65.70
C SER A 3 5.89 29.36 -64.21
N THR A 4 6.56 28.28 -63.81
CA THR A 4 6.88 27.97 -62.39
C THR A 4 7.93 28.91 -61.77
N GLU A 5 8.58 29.74 -62.59
CA GLU A 5 9.57 30.75 -62.19
C GLU A 5 8.94 31.98 -61.49
N ASP A 6 7.65 32.23 -61.71
CA ASP A 6 6.95 33.41 -61.15
C ASP A 6 6.25 33.12 -59.80
N LEU A 7 6.39 31.90 -59.27
CA LEU A 7 5.73 31.48 -58.02
C LEU A 7 6.68 31.64 -56.83
N ILE A 8 6.39 32.58 -55.93
CA ILE A 8 7.20 32.81 -54.72
C ILE A 8 7.14 31.56 -53.82
N PRO A 9 8.27 30.86 -53.58
CA PRO A 9 8.27 29.63 -52.79
C PRO A 9 7.99 29.92 -51.32
N THR A 10 7.11 29.13 -50.71
CA THR A 10 6.86 29.17 -49.27
C THR A 10 8.02 28.54 -48.51
N LEU A 11 8.22 28.94 -47.25
CA LEU A 11 9.30 28.41 -46.39
C LEU A 11 9.32 26.88 -46.31
N SER A 12 8.16 26.23 -46.33
CA SER A 12 8.03 24.77 -46.29
C SER A 12 8.52 24.08 -47.58
N SER A 13 8.37 24.72 -48.75
CA SER A 13 8.92 24.20 -50.02
C SER A 13 10.45 24.25 -50.03
N ARG A 14 11.04 25.30 -49.43
CA ARG A 14 12.49 25.50 -49.33
C ARG A 14 13.17 24.49 -48.39
N LEU A 15 12.48 24.09 -47.32
CA LEU A 15 12.97 23.08 -46.37
C LEU A 15 12.92 21.65 -46.92
N ARG A 16 12.04 21.36 -47.90
CA ARG A 16 11.92 20.04 -48.54
C ARG A 16 12.91 19.81 -49.69
N ALA A 17 13.43 20.89 -50.29
CA ALA A 17 14.32 20.83 -51.45
C ALA A 17 15.76 20.42 -51.12
N GLN A 18 16.15 20.38 -49.84
CA GLN A 18 17.47 19.93 -49.43
C GLN A 18 17.41 18.44 -49.07
N PRO A 19 18.05 17.55 -49.84
CA PRO A 19 18.21 16.16 -49.40
C PRO A 19 19.12 16.17 -48.18
N ALA A 20 18.57 15.84 -47.00
CA ALA A 20 19.37 15.63 -45.82
C ALA A 20 20.39 14.53 -46.11
N SER A 21 21.68 14.82 -45.96
CA SER A 21 22.75 13.83 -46.17
C SER A 21 22.54 12.67 -45.20
N VAL A 22 22.05 11.53 -45.71
CA VAL A 22 21.76 10.35 -44.90
C VAL A 22 23.06 9.60 -44.65
N GLN A 23 23.56 9.66 -43.42
CA GLN A 23 24.69 8.85 -42.98
C GLN A 23 24.17 7.52 -42.44
N VAL A 24 24.38 6.44 -43.19
CA VAL A 24 24.07 5.07 -42.74
C VAL A 24 25.22 4.60 -41.84
N VAL A 25 24.98 4.54 -40.54
CA VAL A 25 25.95 4.05 -39.55
C VAL A 25 25.59 2.61 -39.17
N GLU A 26 26.51 1.67 -39.42
CA GLU A 26 26.37 0.29 -38.99
C GLU A 26 26.72 0.18 -37.49
N PHE A 27 25.74 -0.18 -36.66
CA PHE A 27 25.94 -0.37 -35.22
C PHE A 27 26.32 -1.82 -34.90
N LYS A 28 27.54 -2.01 -34.38
CA LYS A 28 27.95 -3.29 -33.77
C LYS A 28 27.87 -3.20 -32.25
N ALA A 29 26.88 -3.87 -31.67
CA ALA A 29 26.70 -3.92 -30.23
C ALA A 29 27.88 -4.67 -29.56
N HIS A 30 28.54 -4.02 -28.60
CA HIS A 30 29.51 -4.70 -27.75
C HIS A 30 28.79 -5.55 -26.70
N LYS A 31 29.25 -6.80 -26.51
CA LYS A 31 28.78 -7.66 -25.42
C LYS A 31 29.14 -7.00 -24.08
N SER A 32 28.16 -6.79 -23.23
CA SER A 32 28.39 -6.21 -21.91
C SER A 32 29.31 -7.13 -21.09
N LYS A 33 30.36 -6.55 -20.48
CA LYS A 33 31.18 -7.28 -19.51
C LYS A 33 30.27 -7.69 -18.35
N LYS A 34 30.07 -9.01 -18.18
CA LYS A 34 29.45 -9.55 -16.97
C LYS A 34 30.28 -9.09 -15.77
N LYS A 35 29.72 -8.19 -14.96
CA LYS A 35 30.24 -7.89 -13.63
C LYS A 35 30.27 -9.22 -12.87
N ARG A 36 31.46 -9.72 -12.53
CA ARG A 36 31.57 -10.87 -11.63
C ARG A 36 31.01 -10.41 -10.30
N LEU A 37 29.79 -10.85 -10.00
CA LEU A 37 29.19 -10.68 -8.70
C LEU A 37 30.02 -11.52 -7.73
N ASN A 38 30.61 -10.87 -6.73
CA ASN A 38 31.16 -11.57 -5.58
C ASN A 38 30.05 -12.42 -4.97
N SER A 39 30.34 -13.70 -4.78
CA SER A 39 29.52 -14.66 -4.05
C SER A 39 29.35 -14.21 -2.60
N GLY A 40 28.32 -13.40 -2.34
CA GLY A 40 28.07 -12.84 -1.02
C GLY A 40 26.83 -11.95 -0.92
N SER A 41 25.81 -12.17 -1.76
CA SER A 41 24.47 -11.61 -1.56
C SER A 41 23.55 -12.25 -2.62
N GLN A 42 22.67 -13.14 -2.21
CA GLN A 42 21.60 -13.65 -3.08
C GLN A 42 20.66 -12.49 -3.43
N SER A 43 20.84 -11.93 -4.62
CA SER A 43 19.86 -11.09 -5.31
C SER A 43 19.20 -11.96 -6.38
N ASP A 44 17.96 -12.40 -6.12
CA ASP A 44 17.11 -13.12 -7.06
C ASP A 44 16.53 -12.13 -8.08
N ALA A 45 17.32 -11.84 -9.12
CA ALA A 45 16.84 -11.15 -10.32
C ALA A 45 16.18 -12.20 -11.22
N GLY A 46 14.97 -11.88 -11.68
CA GLY A 46 14.00 -12.82 -12.26
C GLY A 46 14.55 -13.78 -13.31
N ASP A 47 14.16 -15.05 -13.16
CA ASP A 47 14.40 -16.10 -14.14
C ASP A 47 13.12 -16.39 -14.94
N THR A 48 13.30 -16.35 -16.25
CA THR A 48 12.31 -16.68 -17.27
C THR A 48 12.44 -18.16 -17.53
N GLY A 49 11.47 -18.96 -17.07
CA GLY A 49 11.18 -20.29 -17.60
C GLY A 49 12.36 -21.25 -17.78
N ALA A 50 12.85 -21.85 -16.69
CA ALA A 50 13.55 -23.13 -16.73
C ALA A 50 12.95 -24.08 -15.68
N GLY A 51 12.61 -25.30 -16.09
CA GLY A 51 12.00 -26.33 -15.23
C GLY A 51 12.90 -26.72 -14.05
N PRO A 52 12.35 -27.34 -12.99
CA PRO A 52 13.14 -27.69 -11.82
C PRO A 52 14.10 -28.84 -12.16
N GLN A 53 15.38 -28.50 -12.27
CA GLN A 53 16.49 -29.44 -12.26
C GLN A 53 16.53 -30.12 -10.87
N GLN A 54 16.38 -31.44 -10.85
CA GLN A 54 16.46 -32.24 -9.64
C GLN A 54 17.93 -32.42 -9.26
N ASP A 55 18.41 -31.64 -8.31
CA ASP A 55 19.71 -31.89 -7.69
C ASP A 55 19.55 -32.90 -6.54
N GLY A 56 20.03 -34.13 -6.79
CA GLY A 56 20.09 -35.26 -5.86
C GLY A 56 21.12 -35.08 -4.74
N GLY A 57 20.96 -34.03 -3.91
CA GLY A 57 21.83 -33.76 -2.77
C GLY A 57 21.12 -34.02 -1.44
N LYS A 58 21.50 -35.11 -0.77
CA LYS A 58 21.37 -35.40 0.68
C LYS A 58 20.46 -34.43 1.47
N LYS A 59 19.24 -34.87 1.80
CA LYS A 59 18.32 -34.19 2.73
C LYS A 59 18.99 -34.08 4.11
N LYS A 60 19.78 -33.03 4.35
CA LYS A 60 20.08 -32.59 5.71
C LYS A 60 18.73 -32.23 6.33
N VAL A 61 18.44 -32.80 7.50
CA VAL A 61 17.34 -32.34 8.34
C VAL A 61 17.74 -30.95 8.80
N GLU A 62 17.45 -29.95 7.97
CA GLU A 62 17.59 -28.56 8.36
C GLU A 62 16.57 -28.32 9.46
N GLU A 63 17.02 -27.87 10.62
CA GLU A 63 16.14 -27.33 11.65
C GLU A 63 15.20 -26.34 10.98
N VAL A 64 13.89 -26.55 11.13
CA VAL A 64 12.87 -25.78 10.42
C VAL A 64 12.87 -24.37 10.97
N ASP A 65 13.61 -23.48 10.33
CA ASP A 65 13.48 -22.05 10.55
C ASP A 65 12.09 -21.63 10.05
N MET A 66 11.21 -21.31 10.99
CA MET A 66 9.82 -20.92 10.74
C MET A 66 9.74 -19.75 9.74
N LYS A 67 10.76 -18.89 9.66
CA LYS A 67 10.80 -17.79 8.68
C LYS A 67 10.98 -18.33 7.26
N LYS A 68 11.89 -19.28 7.06
CA LYS A 68 12.11 -19.95 5.76
C LYS A 68 10.88 -20.74 5.35
N ALA A 69 10.31 -21.53 6.26
CA ALA A 69 9.10 -22.29 5.98
C ALA A 69 7.92 -21.39 5.57
N ARG A 70 7.71 -20.26 6.27
CA ARG A 70 6.68 -19.28 5.90
C ARG A 70 6.91 -18.72 4.49
N TYR A 71 8.16 -18.40 4.15
CA TYR A 71 8.51 -17.89 2.83
C TYR A 71 8.29 -18.93 1.72
N GLU A 72 8.66 -20.19 1.95
CA GLU A 72 8.45 -21.28 0.98
C GLU A 72 6.98 -21.57 0.74
N ILE A 73 6.16 -21.58 1.80
CA ILE A 73 4.70 -21.71 1.68
C ILE A 73 4.13 -20.56 0.85
N MET A 74 4.55 -19.33 1.12
CA MET A 74 4.12 -18.15 0.37
C MET A 74 4.53 -18.25 -1.10
N LYS A 75 5.79 -18.60 -1.38
CA LYS A 75 6.33 -18.81 -2.75
C LYS A 75 5.59 -19.92 -3.49
N PHE A 76 5.29 -21.02 -2.80
CA PHE A 76 4.51 -22.14 -3.35
C PHE A 76 3.08 -21.72 -3.69
N GLY A 77 2.42 -20.97 -2.80
CA GLY A 77 1.11 -20.38 -3.04
C GLY A 77 1.12 -19.49 -4.29
N MET A 78 2.07 -18.56 -4.38
CA MET A 78 2.23 -17.68 -5.54
C MET A 78 2.50 -18.41 -6.86
N LYS A 79 3.21 -19.55 -6.82
CA LYS A 79 3.53 -20.35 -8.01
C LYS A 79 2.26 -20.93 -8.66
N LYS A 80 1.23 -21.25 -7.86
CA LYS A 80 -0.06 -21.78 -8.33
C LYS A 80 -1.04 -20.71 -8.80
N MET A 81 -0.77 -19.43 -8.53
CA MET A 81 -1.63 -18.31 -8.94
C MET A 81 -1.35 -17.94 -10.41
N SER A 82 -2.42 -17.80 -11.20
CA SER A 82 -2.34 -17.40 -12.61
C SER A 82 -2.78 -15.94 -12.82
N GLY A 83 -2.18 -15.26 -13.81
CA GLY A 83 -2.63 -13.94 -14.26
C GLY A 83 -2.56 -12.84 -13.20
N GLY A 84 -3.61 -12.01 -13.14
CA GLY A 84 -3.64 -10.78 -12.33
C GLY A 84 -3.53 -11.00 -10.81
N ASP A 85 -3.95 -12.15 -10.28
CA ASP A 85 -3.83 -12.40 -8.84
C ASP A 85 -2.37 -12.63 -8.41
N LYS A 86 -1.54 -13.13 -9.33
CA LYS A 86 -0.09 -13.27 -9.10
C LYS A 86 0.58 -11.89 -9.02
N GLU A 87 0.15 -10.96 -9.86
CA GLU A 87 0.67 -9.58 -9.89
C GLU A 87 0.29 -8.84 -8.60
N ARG A 88 -0.98 -8.87 -8.22
CA ARG A 88 -1.47 -8.31 -6.94
C ARG A 88 -0.71 -8.86 -5.74
N THR A 89 -0.45 -10.17 -5.71
CA THR A 89 0.29 -10.79 -4.60
C THR A 89 1.74 -10.33 -4.56
N LYS A 90 2.39 -10.20 -5.71
CA LYS A 90 3.77 -9.65 -5.80
C LYS A 90 3.81 -8.20 -5.33
N GLU A 91 2.84 -7.38 -5.73
CA GLU A 91 2.70 -5.99 -5.29
C GLU A 91 2.55 -5.91 -3.76
N MET A 92 1.66 -6.72 -3.18
CA MET A 92 1.47 -6.79 -1.73
C MET A 92 2.75 -7.15 -0.98
N ILE A 93 3.49 -8.17 -1.46
CA ILE A 93 4.76 -8.58 -0.84
C ILE A 93 5.80 -7.46 -0.96
N ALA A 94 5.90 -6.81 -2.12
CA ALA A 94 6.80 -5.69 -2.30
C ALA A 94 6.50 -4.57 -1.28
N VAL A 95 5.22 -4.26 -1.05
CA VAL A 95 4.80 -3.29 -0.04
C VAL A 95 5.13 -3.75 1.39
N GLU A 96 4.94 -5.02 1.72
CA GLU A 96 5.34 -5.59 3.03
C GLU A 96 6.86 -5.50 3.26
N LEU A 97 7.66 -5.63 2.19
CA LEU A 97 9.11 -5.43 2.20
C LEU A 97 9.53 -3.95 2.24
N GLY A 98 8.57 -3.02 2.27
CA GLY A 98 8.81 -1.58 2.38
C GLY A 98 8.88 -0.84 1.05
N ALA A 99 8.52 -1.49 -0.07
CA ALA A 99 8.31 -0.76 -1.32
C ALA A 99 7.14 0.23 -1.15
N LYS A 100 7.23 1.36 -1.86
CA LYS A 100 6.15 2.34 -1.87
C LYS A 100 4.97 1.75 -2.68
N PRO A 101 3.73 1.78 -2.16
CA PRO A 101 2.57 1.31 -2.91
C PRO A 101 2.31 2.20 -4.12
N ASP A 102 1.71 1.60 -5.14
CA ASP A 102 1.36 2.31 -6.36
C ASP A 102 0.35 3.43 -6.11
N LYS A 103 0.33 4.41 -7.03
CA LYS A 103 -0.58 5.54 -6.94
C LYS A 103 -2.02 5.08 -7.15
N ASN A 104 -2.92 5.57 -6.31
CA ASN A 104 -4.35 5.34 -6.49
C ASN A 104 -4.84 5.89 -7.83
N LYS A 105 -5.81 5.20 -8.43
CA LYS A 105 -6.48 5.66 -9.65
C LYS A 105 -7.23 6.97 -9.39
N PHE A 106 -7.32 7.82 -10.41
CA PHE A 106 -8.12 9.03 -10.34
C PHE A 106 -9.61 8.65 -10.38
N ILE A 107 -10.33 8.97 -9.31
CA ILE A 107 -11.75 8.66 -9.14
C ILE A 107 -12.46 9.93 -8.66
N ASN A 108 -13.71 10.16 -9.09
CA ASN A 108 -14.50 11.29 -8.63
C ASN A 108 -14.68 11.25 -7.10
N TYR A 109 -14.57 12.40 -6.45
CA TYR A 109 -14.69 12.50 -4.99
C TYR A 109 -16.02 11.95 -4.44
N LYS A 110 -17.15 12.20 -5.12
CA LYS A 110 -18.46 11.75 -4.66
C LYS A 110 -18.58 10.22 -4.68
N THR A 111 -18.04 9.57 -5.72
CA THR A 111 -18.06 8.10 -5.82
C THR A 111 -17.13 7.48 -4.79
N LEU A 112 -15.93 8.05 -4.61
CA LEU A 112 -14.97 7.61 -3.59
C LEU A 112 -15.53 7.72 -2.16
N GLN A 113 -16.29 8.78 -1.87
CA GLN A 113 -16.95 8.93 -0.57
C GLN A 113 -18.00 7.84 -0.35
N GLN A 114 -18.81 7.54 -1.37
CA GLN A 114 -19.85 6.51 -1.28
C GLN A 114 -19.25 5.11 -1.07
N GLU A 115 -18.19 4.77 -1.81
CA GLU A 115 -17.44 3.51 -1.63
C GLU A 115 -16.91 3.38 -0.20
N ARG A 116 -16.21 4.40 0.32
CA ARG A 116 -15.71 4.38 1.70
C ARG A 116 -16.80 4.26 2.75
N GLN A 117 -18.00 4.79 2.49
CA GLN A 117 -19.13 4.62 3.40
C GLN A 117 -19.64 3.18 3.39
N ARG A 118 -19.75 2.56 2.21
CA ARG A 118 -20.11 1.14 2.07
C ARG A 118 -19.10 0.22 2.74
N ASP A 119 -17.80 0.43 2.50
CA ASP A 119 -16.74 -0.38 3.10
C ASP A 119 -16.76 -0.30 4.63
N LYS A 120 -16.98 0.91 5.19
CA LYS A 120 -17.12 1.10 6.64
C LYS A 120 -18.34 0.40 7.22
N LEU A 121 -19.43 0.31 6.47
CA LEU A 121 -20.63 -0.40 6.91
C LEU A 121 -20.38 -1.91 6.92
N GLN A 122 -19.79 -2.45 5.85
CA GLN A 122 -19.40 -3.86 5.75
C GLN A 122 -18.42 -4.24 6.87
N GLU A 123 -17.38 -3.43 7.10
CA GLU A 123 -16.40 -3.69 8.17
C GLU A 123 -17.06 -3.69 9.57
N ARG A 124 -18.07 -2.84 9.79
CA ARG A 124 -18.84 -2.85 11.06
C ARG A 124 -19.70 -4.11 11.18
N GLU A 125 -20.31 -4.57 10.10
CA GLU A 125 -21.11 -5.79 10.08
C GLU A 125 -20.24 -7.03 10.31
N GLU A 126 -19.11 -7.14 9.65
CA GLU A 126 -18.12 -8.20 9.87
C GLU A 126 -17.63 -8.24 11.32
N LYS A 127 -17.34 -7.07 11.91
CA LYS A 127 -16.96 -6.96 13.33
C LYS A 127 -18.09 -7.43 14.25
N LYS A 128 -19.34 -7.06 13.97
CA LYS A 128 -20.50 -7.53 14.75
C LYS A 128 -20.65 -9.04 14.64
N LEU A 129 -20.56 -9.61 13.44
CA LEU A 129 -20.63 -11.05 13.21
C LEU A 129 -19.50 -11.78 13.93
N PHE A 130 -18.27 -11.27 13.85
CA PHE A 130 -17.12 -11.81 14.58
C PHE A 130 -17.33 -11.74 16.09
N GLU A 131 -17.87 -10.64 16.62
CA GLU A 131 -18.18 -10.50 18.05
C GLU A 131 -19.28 -11.46 18.51
N ILE A 132 -20.33 -11.65 17.70
CA ILE A 132 -21.38 -12.64 17.96
C ILE A 132 -20.77 -14.04 17.98
N ASN A 133 -20.01 -14.41 16.94
CA ASN A 133 -19.33 -15.71 16.85
C ASN A 133 -18.37 -15.94 18.02
N ARG A 134 -17.66 -14.91 18.47
CA ARG A 134 -16.77 -14.99 19.64
C ARG A 134 -17.54 -15.17 20.96
N LYS A 135 -18.77 -14.67 21.05
CA LYS A 135 -19.64 -14.83 22.24
C LYS A 135 -20.37 -16.17 22.23
N THR A 136 -20.72 -16.70 21.06
CA THR A 136 -21.46 -17.98 20.91
C THR A 136 -20.54 -19.20 20.97
N ILE A 137 -19.33 -19.11 20.41
CA ILE A 137 -18.30 -20.15 20.51
C ILE A 137 -17.50 -19.86 21.77
N GLY A 138 -17.84 -20.50 22.90
CA GLY A 138 -17.41 -20.24 24.29
C GLY A 138 -15.92 -20.15 24.63
N LYS A 139 -15.10 -19.45 23.84
CA LYS A 139 -13.70 -19.14 24.12
C LYS A 139 -13.65 -17.84 24.92
N LYS A 140 -13.39 -17.97 26.22
CA LYS A 140 -13.16 -16.87 27.16
C LYS A 140 -12.21 -15.85 26.53
N SER A 141 -12.71 -14.64 26.31
CA SER A 141 -11.93 -13.50 25.81
C SER A 141 -10.76 -13.22 26.76
N VAL A 142 -9.55 -13.67 26.40
CA VAL A 142 -8.32 -13.15 27.01
C VAL A 142 -8.29 -11.65 26.71
N ARG A 143 -8.57 -10.83 27.73
CA ARG A 143 -8.46 -9.38 27.64
C ARG A 143 -7.00 -9.05 27.32
N LYS A 144 -6.67 -8.85 26.04
CA LYS A 144 -5.41 -8.22 25.64
C LYS A 144 -5.46 -6.77 26.12
N ILE A 145 -4.96 -6.52 27.32
CA ILE A 145 -4.75 -5.17 27.83
C ILE A 145 -3.66 -4.56 26.96
N ASN A 146 -4.07 -3.78 25.96
CA ASN A 146 -3.13 -2.97 25.19
C ASN A 146 -2.47 -1.99 26.17
N ARG A 147 -1.16 -2.09 26.37
CA ARG A 147 -0.39 -1.15 27.22
C ARG A 147 -0.57 0.31 26.78
N ASN A 148 -0.93 0.54 25.52
CA ASN A 148 -1.23 1.87 24.99
C ASN A 148 -2.55 2.46 25.50
N ASP A 149 -3.53 1.64 25.90
CA ASP A 149 -4.81 2.12 26.45
C ASP A 149 -4.66 2.63 27.89
N THR A 150 -3.75 2.05 28.68
CA THR A 150 -3.47 2.54 30.03
C THR A 150 -2.71 3.86 30.01
N VAL A 151 -1.77 4.04 29.08
CA VAL A 151 -1.05 5.30 28.87
C VAL A 151 -2.00 6.41 28.41
N LYS A 152 -2.88 6.14 27.42
CA LYS A 152 -3.90 7.11 26.99
C LYS A 152 -4.85 7.51 28.12
N LYS A 153 -5.37 6.55 28.90
CA LYS A 153 -6.25 6.85 30.05
C LYS A 153 -5.58 7.71 31.13
N LYS A 154 -4.27 7.55 31.36
CA LYS A 154 -3.50 8.41 32.29
C LYS A 154 -3.32 9.83 31.73
N MET A 155 -3.11 9.98 30.43
CA MET A 155 -2.98 11.30 29.79
C MET A 155 -4.29 12.10 29.76
N PHE A 156 -5.44 11.44 29.51
CA PHE A 156 -6.75 12.11 29.54
C PHE A 156 -7.16 12.55 30.96
N LYS A 157 -6.81 11.80 32.01
CA LYS A 157 -7.04 12.22 33.40
C LYS A 157 -6.22 13.45 33.80
N LYS A 158 -5.05 13.68 33.19
CA LYS A 158 -4.20 14.83 33.52
C LYS A 158 -4.67 16.12 32.83
N ARG A 159 -5.29 16.02 31.64
CA ARG A 159 -5.84 17.17 30.89
C ARG A 159 -7.20 17.67 31.41
N ASN A 160 -8.00 16.80 32.01
CA ASN A 160 -9.32 17.18 32.54
C ASN A 160 -9.30 17.78 33.97
N LYS A 161 -8.12 17.94 34.59
CA LYS A 161 -7.99 18.72 35.83
C LYS A 161 -8.07 20.24 35.62
N GLY A 162 -8.02 20.71 34.37
CA GLY A 162 -8.09 22.15 34.03
C GLY A 162 -9.47 22.68 33.63
N GLY A 163 -10.53 21.85 33.66
CA GLY A 163 -11.78 22.16 32.95
C GLY A 163 -13.08 22.18 33.75
N GLY A 164 -13.08 21.99 35.07
CA GLY A 164 -14.37 21.88 35.77
C GLY A 164 -14.44 21.89 37.28
N SER A 165 -13.35 22.15 38.02
CA SER A 165 -13.43 22.12 39.50
C SER A 165 -12.54 23.11 40.24
N GLY A 166 -11.62 23.82 39.58
CA GLY A 166 -10.67 24.72 40.25
C GLY A 166 -11.07 26.20 40.30
N GLY A 167 -12.09 26.61 39.54
CA GLY A 167 -12.50 28.01 39.41
C GLY A 167 -13.77 28.36 40.18
N ILE A 168 -14.10 29.66 40.19
CA ILE A 168 -15.29 30.25 40.84
C ILE A 168 -16.58 29.48 40.46
N ILE A 169 -16.70 29.01 39.22
CA ILE A 169 -17.84 28.23 38.72
C ILE A 169 -18.03 26.87 39.42
N GLY A 170 -16.96 26.29 39.98
CA GLY A 170 -17.03 25.06 40.77
C GLY A 170 -17.36 25.31 42.24
N LYS A 171 -16.94 26.46 42.79
CA LYS A 171 -17.26 26.87 44.17
C LYS A 171 -18.70 27.34 44.33
N TYR A 172 -19.22 28.07 43.34
CA TYR A 172 -20.52 28.75 43.42
C TYR A 172 -21.57 28.21 42.44
N GLY A 173 -21.23 27.18 41.65
CA GLY A 173 -22.12 26.61 40.65
C GLY A 173 -22.34 27.51 39.44
N LYS A 174 -23.05 27.01 38.44
CA LYS A 174 -23.48 27.81 37.28
C LYS A 174 -24.73 28.60 37.68
N PRO A 175 -24.78 29.93 37.47
CA PRO A 175 -25.96 30.71 37.82
C PRO A 175 -27.16 30.24 36.98
N THR A 176 -28.23 29.83 37.66
CA THR A 176 -29.51 29.49 37.03
C THR A 176 -30.43 30.71 37.10
N LEU A 177 -31.03 31.11 35.97
CA LEU A 177 -31.94 32.26 35.84
C LEU A 177 -33.33 32.05 36.48
N SER A 178 -33.56 30.96 37.21
CA SER A 178 -34.86 30.68 37.82
C SER A 178 -34.96 31.25 39.24
N VAL A 179 -35.85 32.23 39.43
CA VAL A 179 -36.25 32.72 40.76
C VAL A 179 -37.04 31.61 41.48
N PRO A 180 -36.72 31.27 42.74
CA PRO A 180 -37.47 30.28 43.50
C PRO A 180 -38.91 30.76 43.73
N LYS A 181 -39.90 29.97 43.29
CA LYS A 181 -41.32 30.24 43.59
C LYS A 181 -41.52 30.12 45.10
N GLN A 182 -42.03 31.19 45.72
CA GLN A 182 -42.41 31.15 47.13
C GLN A 182 -43.54 30.13 47.31
N LYS A 183 -43.33 29.17 48.21
CA LYS A 183 -44.38 28.25 48.63
C LYS A 183 -45.38 29.06 49.45
N LYS A 184 -46.64 29.06 49.01
CA LYS A 184 -47.76 29.50 49.83
C LYS A 184 -47.99 28.52 50.98
#